data_AF-A0A0K2RBY7-F1
#
_entry.id   AF-A0A0K2RBY7-F1
#
_cell.length_a   1.000
_cell.length_b   1.000
_cell.length_c   1.000
_cell.angle_alpha   90.00
_cell.angle_beta   90.00
_cell.angle_gamma   90.00
#
_symmetry.space_group_name_H-M   'P 1'
#
loop_
_entity.id
_entity.type
_entity.pdbx_description
1 polymer ?
#
loop_
_entity_poly.entity_id
_entity_poly.type
_entity_poly.pdbx_seq_one_letter_code
_entity_poly.pdbx_strand_id
1 'polypeptide(L)'
;MLFGHADDGLNAPITPHDWIYEQGGRIGFDTFGYDLELPDPPFWGRKRAERMQHFVTLVKKGYADKLLVSADANCSPLGWPGVKGHTINYIFEDMIPDMRAAGIDDATLKLLLEDNPAGFLSLDA
;
A
#
# COMPACT_ATOMS: atom_id res chain seq x y z
N MET A 1 -13.34 -9.64 1.23
CA MET A 1 -13.22 -8.89 -0.04
C MET A 1 -12.16 -7.82 0.12
N LEU A 2 -11.32 -7.62 -0.89
CA LEU A 2 -10.27 -6.61 -0.94
C LEU A 2 -10.55 -5.67 -2.12
N PHE A 3 -10.48 -4.36 -1.87
CA PHE A 3 -10.54 -3.32 -2.89
C PHE A 3 -9.11 -2.83 -3.16
N GLY A 4 -8.50 -3.34 -4.23
CA GLY A 4 -7.15 -2.94 -4.66
C GLY A 4 -7.12 -1.53 -5.29
N HIS A 5 -5.92 -0.98 -5.47
CA HIS A 5 -5.66 0.36 -6.02
C HIS A 5 -6.45 1.49 -5.33
N ALA A 6 -6.83 1.29 -4.07
CA ALA A 6 -7.58 2.28 -3.30
C ALA A 6 -6.72 3.53 -3.00
N ASP A 7 -5.42 3.47 -3.24
CA ASP A 7 -4.44 4.50 -2.93
C ASP A 7 -3.85 5.25 -4.13
N ASP A 8 -4.20 4.82 -5.37
CA ASP A 8 -3.70 5.43 -6.60
C ASP A 8 -4.17 6.89 -6.76
N GLY A 9 -3.54 7.64 -7.68
CA GLY A 9 -3.79 9.07 -7.85
C GLY A 9 -5.24 9.43 -8.24
N LEU A 10 -5.96 8.54 -8.93
CA LEU A 10 -7.33 8.79 -9.40
C LEU A 10 -8.38 8.34 -8.38
N ASN A 11 -8.11 7.22 -7.70
CA ASN A 11 -9.04 6.56 -6.79
C ASN A 11 -8.92 7.07 -5.36
N ALA A 12 -7.72 7.45 -4.89
CA ALA A 12 -7.52 7.95 -3.52
C ALA A 12 -8.50 9.06 -3.08
N PRO A 13 -8.84 10.10 -3.88
CA PRO A 13 -9.77 11.14 -3.45
C PRO A 13 -11.24 10.72 -3.44
N ILE A 14 -11.60 9.66 -4.16
CA ILE A 14 -13.00 9.21 -4.32
C ILE A 14 -13.31 7.89 -3.63
N THR A 15 -12.30 7.20 -3.11
CA THR A 15 -12.48 5.92 -2.43
C THR A 15 -13.15 6.12 -1.07
N PRO A 16 -14.32 5.50 -0.82
CA PRO A 16 -15.04 5.67 0.44
C PRO A 16 -14.48 4.74 1.51
N HIS A 17 -13.25 5.01 2.00
CA HIS A 17 -12.54 4.14 2.95
C HIS A 17 -13.36 3.80 4.19
N ASP A 18 -14.07 4.78 4.76
CA ASP A 18 -14.89 4.59 5.95
C ASP A 18 -16.01 3.58 5.71
N TRP A 19 -16.72 3.74 4.59
CA TRP A 19 -17.80 2.83 4.22
C TRP A 19 -17.26 1.43 3.95
N ILE A 20 -16.15 1.31 3.21
CA ILE A 20 -15.52 0.00 2.94
C ILE A 20 -15.16 -0.70 4.26
N TYR A 21 -14.54 0.03 5.20
CA TYR A 21 -14.16 -0.48 6.51
C TYR A 21 -15.39 -0.92 7.33
N GLU A 22 -16.43 -0.08 7.40
CA GLU A 22 -17.68 -0.35 8.12
C GLU A 22 -18.43 -1.57 7.58
N GLN A 23 -18.33 -1.86 6.28
CA GLN A 23 -18.88 -3.07 5.67
C GLN A 23 -18.00 -4.32 5.87
N GLY A 24 -16.86 -4.20 6.57
CA GLY A 24 -15.90 -5.28 6.77
C GLY A 24 -14.99 -5.56 5.56
N GLY A 25 -14.98 -4.65 4.59
CA GLY A 25 -14.08 -4.69 3.44
C GLY A 25 -12.64 -4.38 3.83
N ARG A 26 -11.69 -4.88 3.02
CA ARG A 26 -10.26 -4.56 3.14
C ARG A 26 -9.85 -3.55 2.07
N ILE A 27 -8.92 -2.66 2.42
CA ILE A 27 -8.47 -1.53 1.59
C ILE A 27 -7.03 -1.82 1.15
N GLY A 28 -6.81 -1.90 -0.16
CA GLY A 28 -5.50 -2.15 -0.76
C GLY A 28 -4.75 -0.85 -1.00
N PHE A 29 -3.64 -0.67 -0.28
CA PHE A 29 -2.57 0.27 -0.62
C PHE A 29 -1.49 -0.50 -1.36
N ASP A 30 -1.79 -0.91 -2.59
CA ASP A 30 -0.96 -1.82 -3.36
C ASP A 30 -0.12 -1.10 -4.42
N THR A 31 -0.24 0.22 -4.58
CA THR A 31 0.52 0.98 -5.59
C THR A 31 1.72 1.74 -5.02
N PHE A 32 2.23 1.38 -3.83
CA PHE A 32 3.45 1.99 -3.30
C PHE A 32 4.61 1.88 -4.31
N GLY A 33 5.30 2.99 -4.54
CA GLY A 33 6.40 3.11 -5.50
C GLY A 33 5.99 3.53 -6.91
N TYR A 34 4.69 3.57 -7.25
CA TYR A 34 4.19 4.36 -8.38
C TYR A 34 4.16 5.86 -8.02
N ASP A 35 5.35 6.38 -7.76
CA ASP A 35 5.61 7.72 -7.28
C ASP A 35 5.69 8.72 -8.44
N LEU A 36 5.12 9.92 -8.29
CA LEU A 36 5.27 10.99 -9.30
C LEU A 36 6.72 11.50 -9.41
N GLU A 37 7.56 11.13 -8.44
CA GLU A 37 8.99 11.40 -8.40
C GLU A 37 9.81 10.47 -9.33
N LEU A 38 9.21 9.43 -9.92
CA LEU A 38 9.87 8.60 -10.93
C LEU A 38 10.18 9.40 -12.21
N PRO A 39 11.21 9.02 -13.00
CA PRO A 39 11.52 9.70 -14.26
C PRO A 39 10.41 9.64 -15.32
N ASP A 40 9.59 8.58 -15.30
CA ASP A 40 8.45 8.36 -16.21
C ASP A 40 7.29 7.74 -15.40
N PRO A 41 6.60 8.56 -14.58
CA PRO A 41 5.57 8.06 -13.70
C PRO A 41 4.29 7.73 -14.50
N PRO A 42 3.54 6.68 -14.12
CA PRO A 42 2.25 6.42 -14.75
C PRO A 42 1.26 7.55 -14.48
N PHE A 43 0.24 7.72 -15.34
CA PHE A 43 -0.74 8.79 -15.16
C PHE A 43 -1.59 8.66 -13.88
N TRP A 44 -1.66 7.45 -13.31
CA TRP A 44 -2.30 7.15 -12.03
C TRP A 44 -1.33 7.21 -10.84
N GLY A 45 -0.09 7.63 -11.06
CA GLY A 45 0.90 7.82 -10.01
C GLY A 45 0.48 8.86 -8.98
N ARG A 46 1.12 8.84 -7.82
CA ARG A 46 0.82 9.75 -6.72
C ARG A 46 2.10 10.19 -6.03
N LYS A 47 2.16 11.40 -5.47
CA LYS A 47 3.35 11.82 -4.72
C LYS A 47 3.59 10.89 -3.55
N ARG A 48 4.83 10.43 -3.38
CA ARG A 48 5.22 9.46 -2.34
C ARG A 48 4.76 9.89 -0.95
N ALA A 49 5.03 11.15 -0.59
CA ALA A 49 4.67 11.71 0.71
C ALA A 49 3.15 11.82 0.92
N GLU A 50 2.38 12.14 -0.13
CA GLU A 50 0.91 12.24 -0.05
C GLU A 50 0.28 10.86 0.14
N ARG A 51 0.81 9.82 -0.54
CA ARG A 51 0.38 8.42 -0.31
C ARG A 51 0.65 7.99 1.12
N MET A 52 1.86 8.23 1.63
CA MET A 52 2.24 7.87 3.01
C MET A 52 1.38 8.60 4.05
N GLN A 53 1.14 9.90 3.88
CA GLN A 53 0.28 10.66 4.80
C GLN A 53 -1.16 10.14 4.80
N HIS A 54 -1.70 9.77 3.64
CA HIS A 54 -3.02 9.16 3.53
C HIS A 54 -3.07 7.81 4.26
N PHE A 55 -2.09 6.94 4.00
CA PHE A 55 -1.95 5.65 4.68
C PHE A 55 -1.91 5.80 6.22
N VAL A 56 -1.03 6.68 6.72
CA VAL A 56 -0.89 6.95 8.16
C VAL A 56 -2.18 7.48 8.77
N THR A 57 -2.96 8.27 8.02
CA THR A 57 -4.26 8.76 8.49
C THR A 57 -5.24 7.62 8.74
N LEU A 58 -5.30 6.62 7.86
CA LEU A 58 -6.16 5.45 8.05
C LEU A 58 -5.67 4.56 9.21
N VAL A 59 -4.35 4.36 9.33
CA VAL A 59 -3.77 3.65 10.49
C VAL A 59 -4.16 4.32 11.81
N LYS A 60 -4.00 5.64 11.91
CA LYS A 60 -4.37 6.43 13.10
C LYS A 60 -5.87 6.44 13.39
N LYS A 61 -6.70 6.21 12.37
CA LYS A 61 -8.14 6.03 12.50
C LYS A 61 -8.53 4.65 13.06
N GLY A 62 -7.56 3.74 13.19
CA GLY A 62 -7.76 2.38 13.68
C GLY A 62 -8.07 1.37 12.59
N TYR A 63 -7.81 1.69 11.31
CA TYR A 63 -8.18 0.80 10.19
C TYR A 63 -7.13 -0.26 9.87
N ALA A 64 -6.04 -0.33 10.65
CA ALA A 64 -4.85 -1.11 10.34
C ALA A 64 -5.14 -2.61 10.08
N ASP A 65 -6.14 -3.21 10.73
CA ASP A 65 -6.54 -4.63 10.56
C ASP A 65 -7.25 -4.92 9.23
N LYS A 66 -7.63 -3.89 8.48
CA LYS A 66 -8.26 -3.99 7.15
C LYS A 66 -7.38 -3.45 6.04
N LEU A 67 -6.18 -2.97 6.33
CA LEU A 67 -5.23 -2.53 5.31
C LEU A 67 -4.41 -3.71 4.78
N LEU A 68 -4.29 -3.83 3.46
CA LEU A 68 -3.25 -4.63 2.82
C LEU A 68 -2.34 -3.69 2.05
N VAL A 69 -1.03 -3.89 2.18
CA VAL A 69 -0.01 -3.06 1.54
C VAL A 69 0.83 -3.88 0.57
N SER A 70 1.15 -3.30 -0.57
CA SER A 70 2.02 -3.92 -1.59
C SER A 70 2.56 -2.85 -2.54
N ALA A 71 3.31 -3.26 -3.56
CA ALA A 71 3.92 -2.38 -4.54
C ALA A 71 3.34 -2.52 -5.96
N ASP A 72 2.60 -3.59 -6.28
CA ASP A 72 2.09 -3.84 -7.64
C ASP A 72 3.17 -3.73 -8.73
N ALA A 73 4.40 -4.13 -8.37
CA ALA A 73 5.60 -3.91 -9.18
C ALA A 73 5.67 -4.74 -10.49
N ASN A 74 4.58 -5.44 -10.86
CA ASN A 74 4.53 -6.31 -12.04
C ASN A 74 4.32 -5.52 -13.36
N CYS A 75 3.88 -4.26 -13.32
CA CYS A 75 3.61 -3.46 -14.52
C CYS A 75 4.84 -2.69 -15.08
N SER A 76 6.03 -2.91 -14.52
CA SER A 76 7.33 -2.46 -15.07
C SER A 76 8.30 -3.65 -15.01
N PRO A 77 9.09 -3.93 -16.06
CA PRO A 77 9.44 -5.27 -16.57
C PRO A 77 9.51 -6.37 -15.50
N LEU A 78 8.34 -6.92 -15.15
CA LEU A 78 8.14 -8.00 -14.18
C LEU A 78 8.79 -7.83 -12.78
N GLY A 79 9.33 -6.66 -12.42
CA GLY A 79 9.89 -6.38 -11.09
C GLY A 79 11.16 -7.17 -10.72
N TRP A 80 11.96 -7.64 -11.68
CA TRP A 80 13.15 -8.48 -11.42
C TRP A 80 14.40 -7.65 -11.02
N PRO A 81 15.29 -8.20 -10.16
CA PRO A 81 16.56 -7.55 -9.82
C PRO A 81 17.40 -7.22 -11.06
N GLY A 82 17.85 -5.97 -11.16
CA GLY A 82 18.63 -5.46 -12.30
C GLY A 82 17.82 -4.75 -13.39
N VAL A 83 16.49 -4.75 -13.30
CA VAL A 83 15.62 -3.93 -14.15
C VAL A 83 15.56 -2.51 -13.59
N LYS A 84 15.83 -1.51 -14.44
CA LYS A 84 15.67 -0.10 -14.07
C LYS A 84 14.18 0.23 -13.97
N GLY A 85 13.69 0.61 -12.79
CA GLY A 85 12.30 1.00 -12.59
C GLY A 85 11.75 0.56 -11.23
N HIS A 86 10.43 0.60 -11.12
CA HIS A 86 9.69 0.14 -9.95
C HIS A 86 9.77 -1.39 -9.81
N THR A 87 10.23 -1.90 -8.66
CA THR A 87 10.44 -3.35 -8.42
C THR A 87 9.90 -3.76 -7.05
N ILE A 88 9.77 -5.07 -6.80
CA ILE A 88 9.29 -5.59 -5.51
C ILE A 88 10.23 -5.22 -4.34
N ASN A 89 11.51 -4.94 -4.61
CA ASN A 89 12.45 -4.49 -3.60
C ASN A 89 12.05 -3.17 -2.94
N TYR A 90 11.23 -2.34 -3.61
CA TYR A 90 10.70 -1.10 -3.04
C TYR A 90 10.04 -1.32 -1.68
N ILE A 91 9.38 -2.47 -1.47
CA ILE A 91 8.79 -2.84 -0.17
C ILE A 91 9.83 -2.74 0.95
N PHE A 92 11.04 -3.26 0.72
CA PHE A 92 12.09 -3.37 1.71
C PHE A 92 13.02 -2.16 1.74
N GLU A 93 13.34 -1.60 0.58
CA GLU A 93 14.31 -0.51 0.42
C GLU A 93 13.72 0.86 0.73
N ASP A 94 12.40 1.02 0.55
CA ASP A 94 11.72 2.33 0.58
C ASP A 94 10.47 2.34 1.46
N MET A 95 9.50 1.48 1.19
CA MET A 95 8.19 1.50 1.84
C MET A 95 8.27 1.26 3.35
N ILE A 96 8.96 0.18 3.79
CA ILE A 96 9.13 -0.12 5.22
C ILE A 96 9.93 0.98 5.94
N PRO A 97 11.09 1.46 5.42
CA PRO A 97 11.78 2.61 5.99
C PRO A 97 10.90 3.85 6.14
N ASP A 98 10.09 4.18 5.12
CA ASP A 98 9.19 5.33 5.18
C ASP A 98 8.08 5.16 6.21
N MET A 99 7.49 3.96 6.31
CA MET A 99 6.49 3.65 7.35
C MET A 99 7.09 3.85 8.75
N ARG A 100 8.31 3.38 8.98
CA ARG A 100 9.04 3.60 10.24
C ARG A 100 9.29 5.08 10.50
N ALA A 101 9.76 5.81 9.49
CA ALA A 101 9.99 7.25 9.58
C ALA A 101 8.70 8.03 9.86
N ALA A 102 7.55 7.53 9.38
CA ALA A 102 6.22 8.08 9.65
C ALA A 102 5.65 7.68 11.03
N GLY A 103 6.39 6.90 11.83
CA GLY A 103 6.03 6.51 13.18
C GLY A 103 5.17 5.25 13.27
N ILE A 104 5.14 4.42 12.22
CA ILE A 104 4.54 3.08 12.28
C ILE A 104 5.48 2.16 13.06
N ASP A 105 4.97 1.56 14.14
CA ASP A 105 5.74 0.67 14.99
C ASP A 105 5.85 -0.76 14.41
N ASP A 106 6.77 -1.55 14.97
CA ASP A 106 7.03 -2.92 14.50
C ASP A 106 5.80 -3.84 14.67
N ALA A 107 4.95 -3.59 15.67
CA ALA A 107 3.71 -4.36 15.86
C ALA A 107 2.72 -4.10 14.71
N THR A 108 2.55 -2.85 14.31
CA THR A 108 1.70 -2.46 13.19
C THR A 108 2.30 -2.93 11.87
N LEU A 109 3.63 -2.87 11.68
CA LEU A 109 4.30 -3.43 10.51
C LEU A 109 4.06 -4.94 10.38
N LYS A 110 4.18 -5.68 11.49
CA LYS A 110 3.88 -7.12 11.53
C LYS A 110 2.43 -7.38 11.12
N LEU A 111 1.48 -6.60 11.67
CA LEU A 111 0.06 -6.71 11.30
C LEU A 111 -0.14 -6.51 9.78
N LEU A 112 0.47 -5.48 9.21
CA LEU A 112 0.31 -5.11 7.80
C LEU A 112 0.96 -6.08 6.81
N LEU A 113 2.13 -6.62 7.14
CA LEU A 113 2.97 -7.38 6.22
C LEU A 113 2.90 -8.89 6.42
N GLU A 114 2.44 -9.34 7.60
CA GLU A 114 2.31 -10.76 7.91
C GLU A 114 0.87 -11.14 8.22
N ASP A 115 0.27 -10.54 9.26
CA ASP A 115 -0.99 -11.05 9.80
C ASP A 115 -2.19 -10.78 8.88
N ASN A 116 -2.30 -9.57 8.32
CA ASN A 116 -3.37 -9.20 7.39
C ASN A 116 -3.29 -9.99 6.07
N PRO A 117 -2.12 -10.10 5.40
CA PRO A 117 -2.01 -10.95 4.21
C PRO A 117 -2.25 -12.43 4.52
N ALA A 118 -1.73 -12.96 5.64
CA ALA A 118 -1.96 -14.35 6.04
C ALA A 118 -3.46 -14.63 6.21
N GLY A 119 -4.17 -13.84 7.02
CA GLY A 119 -5.61 -14.01 7.24
C GLY A 119 -6.50 -13.61 6.07
N PHE A 120 -5.96 -13.01 5.01
CA PHE A 120 -6.69 -12.75 3.77
C PHE A 120 -6.50 -13.86 2.72
N LEU A 121 -5.28 -14.39 2.61
CA LEU A 121 -4.91 -15.39 1.59
C LEU A 121 -5.08 -16.82 2.09
N SER A 122 -5.20 -17.05 3.40
CA SER A 122 -5.61 -18.33 3.94
C SER A 122 -7.09 -18.57 3.65
N LEU A 123 -7.42 -19.83 3.34
CA LEU A 123 -8.78 -20.32 3.53
C LEU A 123 -8.95 -20.52 5.04
N ASP A 124 -9.28 -19.47 5.77
CA ASP A 124 -9.77 -19.65 7.13
C ASP A 124 -11.12 -20.36 7.06
N ALA A 125 -11.19 -21.53 7.72
CA ALA A 125 -12.34 -22.42 7.78
C ALA A 125 -13.49 -21.87 8.64
#